data_AF-A0A9W4X3L3-F1
#
_entry.id   AF-A0A9W4X3L3-F1
#
_cell.length_a   1.000
_cell.length_b   1.000
_cell.length_c   1.000
_cell.angle_alpha   90.00
_cell.angle_beta   90.00
_cell.angle_gamma   90.00
#
_symmetry.space_group_name_H-M   'P 1'
#
loop_
_entity.id
_entity.type
_entity.pdbx_description
1 polymer ?
#
loop_
_entity_poly.entity_id
_entity_poly.type
_entity_poly.pdbx_seq_one_letter_code
_entity_poly.pdbx_strand_id
1 'polypeptide(L)' 'MTSSLASLTKNLDDNHSITTEYFKKQDYSSEQISLAYHKGIFPHKYIDFHDRFKETELPLIHEFHSVLG' A
#
# COMPACT_ATOMS: atom_id res chain seq x y z
N MET A 1 -5.29 0.19 -28.12
CA MET A 1 -4.45 -0.18 -26.97
C MET A 1 -3.98 1.07 -26.19
N THR A 2 -4.87 2.03 -25.91
CA THR A 2 -4.52 3.27 -25.19
C THR A 2 -5.25 3.40 -23.85
N SER A 3 -6.37 2.69 -23.68
CA SER A 3 -7.17 2.70 -22.46
C SER A 3 -6.47 2.02 -21.28
N SER A 4 -5.79 0.88 -21.48
CA SER A 4 -5.07 0.19 -20.39
C SER A 4 -3.94 1.04 -19.81
N LEU A 5 -3.18 1.75 -20.66
CA LEU A 5 -2.09 2.61 -20.20
C LEU A 5 -2.64 3.83 -19.45
N ALA A 6 -3.67 4.48 -20.00
CA ALA A 6 -4.33 5.63 -19.36
C ALA A 6 -4.94 5.28 -17.99
N SER A 7 -5.54 4.10 -17.85
CA SER A 7 -6.05 3.59 -16.58
C SER A 7 -4.93 3.31 -15.58
N LEU A 8 -3.76 2.86 -16.04
CA LEU A 8 -2.61 2.60 -15.17
C LEU A 8 -2.03 3.91 -14.64
N THR A 9 -1.83 4.90 -15.52
CA THR A 9 -1.30 6.22 -15.17
C THR A 9 -2.21 7.00 -14.21
N LYS A 10 -3.51 6.71 -14.17
CA LYS A 10 -4.43 7.29 -13.17
C LYS A 10 -4.04 6.96 -11.72
N ASN A 11 -3.31 5.85 -11.49
CA ASN A 11 -2.82 5.49 -10.15
C ASN A 11 -1.50 6.18 -9.79
N LEU A 12 -0.84 6.83 -10.76
CA LEU A 12 0.35 7.66 -10.53
C LEU A 12 -0.01 9.11 -10.18
N ASP A 13 -1.30 9.46 -10.26
CA ASP A 13 -1.78 10.78 -9.89
C ASP A 13 -1.51 11.02 -8.40
N ASP A 14 -1.06 12.23 -8.03
CA ASP A 14 -0.59 12.61 -6.68
C ASP A 14 -1.70 12.62 -5.61
N ASN A 15 -2.87 12.08 -5.96
CA ASN A 15 -4.04 11.97 -5.12
C ASN A 15 -3.89 10.81 -4.12
N HIS A 16 -2.95 10.97 -3.19
CA HIS A 16 -2.74 10.08 -2.04
C HIS A 16 -3.75 10.36 -0.91
N SER A 17 -5.05 10.20 -1.20
CA SER A 17 -6.12 10.46 -0.23
C SER A 17 -5.96 9.67 1.08
N ILE A 18 -5.65 8.37 0.97
CA ILE A 18 -5.46 7.46 2.10
C ILE A 18 -4.31 7.91 2.99
N THR A 19 -3.17 8.23 2.37
CA THR A 19 -1.97 8.68 3.10
C THR A 19 -2.19 10.03 3.78
N THR A 20 -2.88 10.94 3.10
CA THR A 20 -3.21 12.26 3.63
C THR A 20 -4.14 12.15 4.84
N GLU A 21 -5.16 11.30 4.77
CA GLU A 21 -6.06 11.03 5.88
C GLU A 21 -5.36 10.41 7.08
N TYR A 22 -4.43 9.48 6.84
CA TYR A 22 -3.64 8.87 7.91
C TYR A 22 -2.85 9.92 8.69
N PHE A 23 -2.08 10.76 7.99
CA PHE A 23 -1.25 11.77 8.66
C PHE A 23 -2.08 12.88 9.29
N LYS A 24 -3.23 13.25 8.70
CA LYS A 24 -4.19 14.17 9.33
C LYS A 24 -4.73 13.63 10.66
N LYS A 25 -4.99 12.32 10.78
CA LYS A 25 -5.41 11.69 12.05
C LYS A 25 -4.32 11.70 13.13
N GLN A 26 -3.06 11.90 12.73
CA GLN A 26 -1.91 12.00 13.62
C GLN A 26 -1.51 13.47 13.88
N ASP A 27 -2.40 14.41 13.57
CA ASP A 27 -2.20 15.86 13.73
C ASP A 27 -1.01 16.46 12.95
N TYR A 28 -0.63 15.86 11.81
CA TYR A 28 0.39 16.43 10.94
C TYR A 28 -0.16 17.63 10.17
N SER A 29 0.66 18.69 10.05
CA SER A 29 0.34 19.83 9.19
C SER A 29 0.43 19.48 7.71
N SER A 30 -0.24 20.25 6.85
CA SER A 30 -0.15 20.09 5.40
C SER A 30 1.29 20.14 4.87
N GLU A 31 2.14 20.99 5.45
CA GLU A 31 3.56 21.09 5.09
C GLU A 31 4.33 19.82 5.47
N GLN A 32 4.08 19.26 6.65
CA GLN A 32 4.72 18.01 7.08
C GLN A 32 4.28 16.82 6.22
N ILE A 33 3.02 16.79 5.82
CA ILE A 33 2.47 15.77 4.91
C ILE A 33 3.13 15.89 3.53
N SER A 34 3.24 17.11 2.98
CA SER A 34 3.95 17.35 1.72
C SER A 34 5.40 16.91 1.78
N LEU A 35 6.09 17.20 2.89
CA LEU A 35 7.47 16.76 3.11
C LEU A 35 7.58 15.24 3.22
N ALA A 36 6.62 14.57 3.87
CA ALA A 36 6.56 13.11 3.96
C ALA A 36 6.45 12.48 2.56
N TYR A 37 5.59 13.03 1.69
CA TYR A 37 5.51 12.59 0.29
C TYR A 37 6.80 12.78 -0.48
N HIS A 38 7.41 13.97 -0.36
CA HIS A 38 8.68 14.25 -1.01
C HIS A 38 9.82 13.32 -0.58
N LYS A 39 9.71 12.75 0.63
CA LYS A 39 10.64 11.77 1.18
C LYS A 39 10.24 10.31 0.91
N GLY A 40 9.12 10.08 0.23
CA GLY A 40 8.59 8.73 -0.03
C GLY A 40 8.10 8.02 1.25
N ILE A 41 7.73 8.78 2.28
CA ILE A 41 7.22 8.24 3.54
C ILE A 41 5.73 7.99 3.38
N PHE A 42 5.38 6.72 3.23
CA PHE A 42 4.00 6.28 3.17
C PHE A 42 3.63 5.52 4.45
N PRO A 43 2.40 5.66 4.95
CA PRO A 43 1.91 4.89 6.07
C PRO A 43 1.68 3.47 5.61
N HIS A 44 2.72 2.67 5.73
CA HIS A 44 2.58 1.24 5.64
C HIS A 44 2.12 0.77 7.01
N LYS A 45 0.97 0.08 7.03
CA LYS A 45 0.52 -0.68 8.22
C LYS A 45 1.59 -1.68 8.67
N TYR A 46 2.48 -2.04 7.75
CA TYR A 46 3.57 -2.99 7.93
C TYR A 46 4.89 -2.25 7.72
N ILE A 47 5.43 -1.70 8.81
CA ILE A 47 6.81 -1.19 8.84
C ILE A 47 7.79 -2.36 8.70
N ASP A 48 7.37 -3.55 9.14
CA ASP A 48 8.16 -4.77 9.09
C ASP A 48 7.44 -5.86 8.29
N PHE A 49 8.10 -6.36 7.24
CA PHE A 49 7.65 -7.53 6.49
C PHE A 49 7.55 -8.76 7.39
N HIS A 50 8.31 -8.83 8.48
CA HIS A 50 8.21 -9.89 9.46
C HIS A 50 6.89 -9.87 10.22
N ASP A 51 6.30 -8.71 10.51
CA ASP A 51 5.00 -8.66 11.19
C ASP A 51 3.89 -9.15 10.26
N ARG A 52 3.94 -8.78 8.98
CA ARG A 52 3.06 -9.35 7.95
C ARG A 52 3.24 -10.87 7.83
N PHE A 53 4.49 -11.34 7.85
CA PHE A 53 4.79 -12.77 7.78
C PHE A 53 4.24 -13.55 8.99
N LYS A 54 4.20 -12.93 10.18
CA LYS A 54 3.61 -13.53 11.38
C LYS A 54 2.08 -13.52 11.35
N GLU A 55 1.45 -12.55 10.70
CA GLU A 55 -0.01 -12.49 10.54
C GLU A 55 -0.53 -13.52 9.53
N THR A 56 0.32 -14.00 8.63
CA THR A 56 -0.06 -14.97 7.60
C THR A 56 0.61 -16.31 7.86
N GLU A 57 -0.15 -17.28 8.36
CA GLU A 57 0.30 -18.68 8.33
C GLU A 57 0.34 -19.18 6.88
N LEU A 58 1.39 -19.92 6.53
CA LEU A 58 1.43 -20.62 5.25
C LEU A 58 0.30 -21.66 5.24
N PRO A 59 -0.52 -21.72 4.17
CA PRO A 59 -1.53 -22.75 4.05
C PRO A 59 -0.90 -24.13 4.16
N LEU A 60 -1.64 -25.07 4.74
CA LEU A 60 -1.15 -26.42 4.95
C LEU A 60 -0.83 -27.07 3.59
N ILE A 61 0.13 -28.00 3.56
CA ILE A 61 0.63 -28.58 2.30
C ILE A 61 -0.49 -29.20 1.44
N HIS A 62 -1.55 -29.71 2.06
CA HIS A 62 -2.71 -30.27 1.35
C HIS A 62 -3.62 -29.22 0.69
N GLU A 63 -3.58 -27.97 1.15
CA GLU A 63 -4.23 -26.82 0.53
C GLU A 63 -3.33 -26.18 -0.55
N PHE A 64 -2.02 -26.43 -0.49
CA PHE A 64 -1.04 -25.88 -1.42
C PHE A 64 -1.08 -26.56 -2.80
N HIS A 65 -1.60 -27.78 -2.88
CA HIS A 65 -1.82 -28.45 -4.14
C HIS A 65 -3.06 -27.87 -4.82
N SER A 66 -2.84 -27.00 -5.80
CA SER A 66 -3.89 -26.62 -6.75
C SER A 66 -4.45 -27.90 -7.37
N VAL A 67 -5.75 -28.13 -7.23
CA VAL A 67 -6.44 -29.17 -7.96
C VAL A 67 -6.35 -28.78 -9.43
N LEU A 68 -5.33 -29.29 -10.13
CA LEU A 68 -5.34 -29.42 -11.58
C LEU A 68 -6.43 -30.46 -11.90
N GLY A 69 -7.68 -30.00 -11.88
CA GLY A 69 -8.86 -30.70 -12.36
C GLY A 69 -9.24 -30.20 -13.75
#